data_AF-A0A3D1J0J1-F1
#
_entry.id   AF-A0A3D1J0J1-F1
#
_cell.length_a   1.000
_cell.length_b   1.000
_cell.length_c   1.000
_cell.angle_alpha   90.00
_cell.angle_beta   90.00
_cell.angle_gamma   90.00
#
_symmetry.space_group_name_H-M   'P 1'
#
loop_
_entity.id
_entity.type
_entity.pdbx_description
1 polymer ?
#
loop_
_entity_poly.entity_id
_entity_poly.type
_entity_poly.pdbx_seq_one_letter_code
_entity_poly.pdbx_strand_id
1 'polypeptide(L)'
;LCQGRGSAANSAVCYCLGITEVDPARGNLLFERFISKERNEPPDIDVDFEHQRREEVIQYIYNKYGRLRAALTAVVISYRPRSVLRDVGKALGVDSGVIDQVAKSHRWWDGKDGLSERFTECGMDPESPIAQQWAELASKLMKFPRHLSQHPGGFVIARGKLSRLVPIENAAMADRSVVQWDKDDLDALGLLKVDILALGMLSMIRRALALVAARRGTPFTMQDIPAEDSATYDMICEADTVGVFQIESRAQMSMLPRLRPRVFYDLVIEVAIVRPGPIQGGMVHPYLRRKQGKEAITYPSEVVRSALERTLGVPIFQEQVMQIAMLAADFTAGEADQLRRSMAAWKR
;
A
#
# COMPACT_ATOMS: atom_id res chain seq x y z
N LEU A 1 -19.22 3.45 -6.61
CA LEU A 1 -17.88 3.47 -7.24
C LEU A 1 -17.03 2.39 -6.61
N CYS A 2 -16.35 1.61 -7.44
CA CYS A 2 -15.32 0.66 -7.04
C CYS A 2 -14.12 0.78 -7.98
N GLN A 3 -12.96 0.33 -7.52
CA GLN A 3 -11.74 0.32 -8.30
C GLN A 3 -10.93 -0.93 -7.95
N GLY A 4 -10.72 -1.81 -8.93
CA GLY A 4 -9.74 -2.88 -8.80
C GLY A 4 -8.32 -2.31 -8.70
N ARG A 5 -7.50 -2.90 -7.82
CA ARG A 5 -6.11 -2.49 -7.57
C ARG A 5 -5.13 -3.65 -7.78
N GLY A 6 -3.83 -3.34 -7.68
CA GLY A 6 -2.78 -4.32 -7.87
C GLY A 6 -2.60 -4.70 -9.34
N SER A 7 -2.13 -5.92 -9.60
CA SER A 7 -1.89 -6.42 -10.96
C SER A 7 -3.17 -6.74 -11.74
N ALA A 8 -4.34 -6.76 -11.09
CA ALA A 8 -5.63 -6.93 -11.76
C ALA A 8 -5.88 -5.86 -12.85
N ALA A 9 -5.32 -4.66 -12.70
CA ALA A 9 -5.38 -3.59 -13.70
C ALA A 9 -4.69 -3.93 -15.03
N ASN A 10 -3.85 -4.96 -15.06
CA ASN A 10 -3.17 -5.44 -16.27
C ASN A 10 -4.05 -6.40 -17.09
N SER A 11 -5.24 -6.76 -16.61
CA SER A 11 -6.10 -7.77 -17.23
C SER A 11 -7.23 -7.14 -18.03
N ALA A 12 -7.24 -7.37 -19.34
CA ALA A 12 -8.35 -7.00 -20.22
C ALA A 12 -9.67 -7.64 -19.79
N VAL A 13 -9.62 -8.86 -19.21
CA VAL A 13 -10.81 -9.53 -18.67
C VAL A 13 -11.37 -8.76 -17.47
N CYS A 14 -10.50 -8.31 -16.55
CA CYS A 14 -10.96 -7.51 -15.40
C CYS A 14 -11.57 -6.18 -15.85
N TYR A 15 -10.99 -5.55 -16.88
CA TYR A 15 -11.54 -4.34 -17.48
C TYR A 15 -12.92 -4.58 -18.11
N CYS A 16 -13.06 -5.59 -18.99
CA CYS A 16 -14.32 -5.92 -19.64
C CYS A 16 -15.44 -6.34 -18.66
N LEU A 17 -15.08 -6.93 -17.52
CA LEU A 17 -16.02 -7.30 -16.46
C LEU A 17 -16.36 -6.14 -15.51
N GLY A 18 -15.75 -4.96 -15.68
CA GLY A 18 -15.96 -3.80 -14.79
C GLY A 18 -15.33 -3.95 -13.41
N ILE A 19 -14.36 -4.86 -13.25
CA ILE A 19 -13.57 -5.01 -12.00
C ILE A 19 -12.57 -3.86 -11.89
N THR A 20 -11.99 -3.44 -13.02
CA THR A 20 -11.02 -2.34 -13.11
C THR A 20 -11.48 -1.30 -14.12
N GLU A 21 -11.33 -0.02 -13.81
CA GLU A 21 -11.68 1.09 -14.71
C GLU A 21 -10.51 1.49 -15.64
N VAL A 22 -9.34 0.88 -15.47
CA VAL A 22 -8.14 1.20 -16.26
C VAL A 22 -8.09 0.31 -17.50
N ASP A 23 -8.10 0.92 -18.67
CA ASP A 23 -7.86 0.25 -19.94
C ASP A 23 -6.39 -0.22 -20.02
N PRO A 24 -6.12 -1.54 -20.04
CA PRO A 24 -4.76 -2.06 -20.04
C PRO A 24 -3.98 -1.68 -21.30
N ALA A 25 -4.65 -1.35 -22.41
CA ALA A 25 -3.99 -0.92 -23.64
C ALA A 25 -3.29 0.45 -23.52
N ARG A 26 -3.65 1.26 -22.51
CA ARG A 26 -3.01 2.56 -22.24
C ARG A 26 -1.65 2.42 -21.53
N GLY A 27 -1.34 1.22 -21.02
CA GLY A 27 -0.08 0.90 -20.34
C GLY A 27 0.72 -0.17 -21.06
N ASN A 28 2.02 -0.25 -20.78
CA ASN A 28 2.85 -1.40 -21.20
C ASN A 28 2.89 -2.40 -20.03
N LEU A 29 1.73 -2.94 -19.69
CA LEU A 29 1.50 -3.69 -18.47
C LEU A 29 1.77 -5.18 -18.74
N LEU A 30 2.76 -5.74 -18.05
CA LEU A 30 3.07 -7.18 -18.11
C LEU A 30 1.89 -7.98 -17.51
N PHE A 31 1.13 -8.69 -18.35
CA PHE A 31 0.02 -9.53 -17.91
C PHE A 31 0.51 -10.67 -17.00
N GLU A 32 1.72 -11.15 -17.22
CA GLU A 32 2.38 -12.20 -16.44
C GLU A 32 2.58 -11.79 -14.97
N ARG A 33 2.54 -10.48 -14.68
CA ARG A 33 2.51 -9.95 -13.31
C ARG A 33 1.20 -10.26 -12.60
N PHE A 34 0.09 -10.37 -13.34
CA PHE A 34 -1.21 -10.75 -12.80
C PHE A 34 -1.32 -12.27 -12.68
N ILE A 35 -1.20 -12.99 -13.79
CA ILE A 35 -1.30 -14.45 -13.82
C ILE A 35 -0.07 -15.00 -14.53
N SER A 36 0.66 -15.90 -13.88
CA SER A 36 1.78 -16.62 -14.48
C SER A 36 1.55 -18.12 -14.36
N LYS A 37 1.74 -18.82 -15.47
CA LYS A 37 1.67 -20.28 -15.53
C LYS A 37 2.74 -20.95 -14.67
N GLU A 38 3.89 -20.31 -14.50
CA GLU A 38 5.04 -20.84 -13.75
C GLU A 38 4.86 -20.73 -12.23
N ARG A 39 4.08 -19.74 -11.75
CA ARG A 39 3.87 -19.53 -10.30
C ARG A 39 2.91 -20.54 -9.68
N ASN A 40 1.92 -21.00 -10.44
CA ASN A 40 0.83 -21.84 -9.94
C ASN A 40 0.16 -21.26 -8.65
N GLU A 41 0.15 -19.93 -8.53
CA GLU A 41 -0.51 -19.18 -7.45
C GLU A 41 -1.87 -18.66 -7.96
N PRO A 42 -2.94 -18.68 -7.16
CA PRO A 42 -4.20 -18.04 -7.54
C PRO A 42 -4.01 -16.52 -7.72
N PRO A 43 -4.68 -15.88 -8.69
CA PRO A 43 -4.63 -14.43 -8.83
C PRO A 43 -5.30 -13.75 -7.63
N ASP A 44 -4.64 -12.72 -7.10
CA ASP A 44 -5.21 -11.87 -6.05
C ASP A 44 -5.89 -10.65 -6.70
N ILE A 45 -7.21 -10.55 -6.54
CA ILE A 45 -8.00 -9.43 -7.06
C ILE A 45 -8.58 -8.67 -5.88
N ASP A 46 -7.94 -7.53 -5.62
CA ASP A 46 -8.36 -6.60 -4.59
C ASP A 46 -9.26 -5.52 -5.18
N VAL A 47 -10.37 -5.22 -4.50
CA VAL A 47 -11.33 -4.22 -4.94
C VAL A 47 -11.54 -3.17 -3.85
N ASP A 48 -11.27 -1.92 -4.20
CA ASP A 48 -11.58 -0.76 -3.39
C ASP A 48 -13.01 -0.29 -3.65
N PHE A 49 -13.72 0.15 -2.62
CA PHE A 49 -15.06 0.74 -2.77
C PHE A 49 -15.24 1.93 -1.82
N GLU A 50 -16.38 2.61 -1.96
CA GLU A 50 -16.76 3.75 -1.12
C GLU A 50 -16.77 3.39 0.37
N HIS A 51 -15.97 4.09 1.17
CA HIS A 51 -15.95 3.93 2.63
C HIS A 51 -17.34 3.85 3.28
N GLN A 52 -18.26 4.72 2.85
CA GLN A 52 -19.62 4.77 3.42
C GLN A 52 -20.49 3.55 3.13
N ARG A 53 -20.13 2.72 2.14
CA ARG A 53 -20.84 1.49 1.76
C ARG A 53 -20.18 0.23 2.30
N ARG A 54 -19.18 0.36 3.18
CA ARG A 54 -18.43 -0.79 3.70
C ARG A 54 -19.29 -1.84 4.38
N GLU A 55 -20.23 -1.40 5.22
CA GLU A 55 -21.11 -2.33 5.91
C GLU A 55 -22.01 -3.09 4.93
N GLU A 56 -22.55 -2.39 3.93
CA GLU A 56 -23.37 -2.98 2.87
C GLU A 56 -22.61 -4.10 2.14
N VAL A 57 -21.35 -3.86 1.77
CA VAL A 57 -20.51 -4.85 1.09
C VAL A 57 -20.19 -6.05 1.98
N ILE A 58 -19.86 -5.81 3.26
CA ILE A 58 -19.60 -6.88 4.23
C ILE A 58 -20.84 -7.78 4.37
N GLN A 59 -22.01 -7.17 4.59
CA GLN A 59 -23.26 -7.92 4.75
C GLN A 59 -23.67 -8.64 3.47
N TYR A 60 -23.42 -8.05 2.29
CA TYR A 60 -23.61 -8.73 1.02
C TYR A 60 -22.77 -10.01 0.92
N ILE A 61 -21.50 -9.98 1.33
CA ILE A 61 -20.63 -11.17 1.31
C ILE A 61 -21.16 -12.23 2.27
N TYR A 62 -21.57 -11.84 3.49
CA TYR A 62 -22.19 -12.76 4.44
C TYR A 62 -23.48 -13.39 3.90
N ASN A 63 -24.32 -12.63 3.22
CA ASN A 63 -25.57 -13.12 2.65
C ASN A 63 -25.34 -14.03 1.44
N LYS A 64 -24.42 -13.66 0.56
CA LYS A 64 -24.11 -14.40 -0.68
C LYS A 64 -23.40 -15.73 -0.40
N TYR A 65 -22.39 -15.69 0.47
CA TYR A 65 -21.56 -16.86 0.76
C TYR A 65 -21.97 -17.58 2.05
N GLY A 66 -22.81 -16.98 2.88
CA GLY A 66 -23.30 -17.56 4.13
C GLY A 66 -22.36 -17.30 5.31
N ARG A 67 -22.93 -16.90 6.46
CA ARG A 67 -22.19 -16.51 7.68
C ARG A 67 -21.28 -17.58 8.27
N LEU A 68 -21.58 -18.86 8.02
CA LEU A 68 -20.73 -19.96 8.50
C LEU A 68 -19.49 -20.21 7.62
N ARG A 69 -19.43 -19.60 6.45
CA ARG A 69 -18.39 -19.84 5.43
C ARG A 69 -17.54 -18.60 5.14
N ALA A 70 -17.92 -17.47 5.69
CA ALA A 70 -17.33 -16.18 5.38
C ALA A 70 -17.08 -15.44 6.70
N ALA A 71 -15.92 -14.81 6.84
CA ALA A 71 -15.54 -14.05 8.04
C ALA A 71 -14.43 -13.05 7.73
N LEU A 72 -14.27 -12.05 8.60
CA LEU A 72 -13.12 -11.16 8.59
C LEU A 72 -11.89 -11.89 9.11
N THR A 73 -10.71 -11.50 8.65
CA THR A 73 -9.45 -12.02 9.18
C THR A 73 -9.01 -11.20 10.39
N ALA A 74 -8.20 -11.80 11.24
CA ALA A 74 -7.54 -11.07 12.31
C ALA A 74 -6.31 -10.30 11.77
N VAL A 75 -5.79 -9.45 12.65
CA VAL A 75 -4.44 -8.89 12.59
C VAL A 75 -3.82 -9.15 13.95
N VAL A 76 -2.69 -9.85 13.98
CA VAL A 76 -1.90 -9.99 15.20
C VAL A 76 -1.12 -8.70 15.41
N ILE A 77 -1.55 -7.89 16.38
CA ILE A 77 -0.80 -6.69 16.75
C ILE A 77 0.31 -7.09 17.69
N SER A 78 1.55 -6.96 17.23
CA SER A 78 2.74 -7.10 18.07
C SER A 78 3.17 -5.77 18.66
N TYR A 79 3.89 -5.84 19.78
CA TYR A 79 4.57 -4.68 20.33
C TYR A 79 5.50 -4.07 19.28
N ARG A 80 5.37 -2.75 19.10
CA ARG A 80 6.27 -1.84 18.38
C ARG A 80 6.99 -0.92 19.38
N PRO A 81 8.06 -0.19 18.99
CA PRO A 81 8.87 0.62 19.93
C PRO A 81 8.04 1.54 20.82
N ARG A 82 7.09 2.27 20.23
CA ARG A 82 6.23 3.19 20.98
C ARG A 82 5.26 2.50 21.93
N SER A 83 4.65 1.39 21.50
CA SER A 83 3.67 0.68 22.33
C SER A 83 4.34 -0.07 23.47
N VAL A 84 5.52 -0.66 23.22
CA VAL A 84 6.22 -1.42 24.25
C VAL A 84 6.76 -0.49 25.34
N LEU A 85 7.33 0.66 24.95
CA LEU A 85 7.79 1.66 25.90
C LEU A 85 6.65 2.18 26.77
N ARG A 86 5.49 2.46 26.17
CA ARG A 86 4.30 2.93 26.90
C ARG A 86 3.78 1.92 27.91
N ASP A 87 3.54 0.69 27.46
CA ASP A 87 2.89 -0.32 28.31
C ASP A 87 3.85 -0.80 29.43
N VAL A 88 5.15 -0.95 29.14
CA VAL A 88 6.16 -1.32 30.16
C VAL A 88 6.38 -0.17 31.15
N GLY A 89 6.54 1.06 30.68
CA GLY A 89 6.74 2.21 31.56
C GLY A 89 5.56 2.40 32.51
N LYS A 90 4.33 2.23 32.00
CA LYS A 90 3.12 2.28 32.81
C LYS A 90 3.10 1.17 33.87
N ALA A 91 3.48 -0.05 33.50
CA ALA A 91 3.53 -1.18 34.43
C ALA A 91 4.59 -0.99 35.54
N LEU A 92 5.69 -0.30 35.24
CA LEU A 92 6.74 0.05 36.20
C LEU A 92 6.41 1.28 37.06
N GLY A 93 5.25 1.91 36.85
CA GLY A 93 4.84 3.09 37.61
C GLY A 93 5.57 4.38 37.23
N VAL A 94 6.15 4.46 36.03
CA VAL A 94 6.77 5.68 35.53
C VAL A 94 5.70 6.73 35.24
N ASP A 95 6.02 8.00 35.49
CA ASP A 95 5.14 9.11 35.17
C ASP A 95 4.76 9.16 33.68
N SER A 96 3.50 9.45 33.41
CA SER A 96 2.93 9.46 32.05
C SER A 96 3.60 10.48 31.12
N GLY A 97 4.06 11.63 31.66
CA GLY A 97 4.76 12.65 30.89
C GLY A 97 6.13 12.16 30.43
N VAL A 98 6.86 11.49 31.31
CA VAL A 98 8.16 10.86 30.98
C VAL A 98 7.96 9.75 29.95
N ILE A 99 6.96 8.89 30.14
CA ILE A 99 6.60 7.84 29.18
C ILE A 99 6.36 8.42 27.79
N ASP A 100 5.59 9.50 27.69
CA ASP A 100 5.26 10.10 26.40
C ASP A 100 6.46 10.78 25.74
N GLN A 101 7.37 11.39 26.51
CA GLN A 101 8.62 11.94 26.00
C GLN A 101 9.50 10.84 25.41
N VAL A 102 9.75 9.77 26.17
CA VAL A 102 10.55 8.62 25.73
C VAL A 102 9.92 7.92 24.51
N ALA A 103 8.60 7.71 24.52
CA ALA A 103 7.92 7.06 23.39
C ALA A 103 7.88 7.93 22.12
N LYS A 104 7.91 9.27 22.23
CA LYS A 104 7.94 10.17 21.06
C LYS A 104 9.34 10.24 20.45
N SER A 105 10.39 10.24 21.27
CA SER A 105 11.79 10.28 20.81
C SER A 105 12.18 9.00 20.07
N HIS A 106 11.55 7.86 20.38
CA HIS A 106 11.79 6.60 19.67
C HIS A 106 10.92 6.45 18.41
N ARG A 107 11.53 6.69 17.23
CA ARG A 107 10.93 6.37 15.91
C ARG A 107 11.42 5.03 15.33
N TRP A 108 12.60 4.58 15.73
CA TRP A 108 13.26 3.35 15.29
C TRP A 108 13.79 2.59 16.51
N TRP A 109 13.86 1.26 16.43
CA TRP A 109 14.36 0.43 17.52
C TRP A 109 15.85 0.20 17.36
N ASP A 110 16.64 0.84 18.21
CA ASP A 110 18.11 0.77 18.17
C ASP A 110 18.67 -0.17 19.26
N GLY A 111 17.83 -1.06 19.80
CA GLY A 111 18.20 -1.97 20.88
C GLY A 111 18.30 -1.28 22.24
N LYS A 112 18.99 -1.94 23.18
CA LYS A 112 19.12 -1.48 24.57
C LYS A 112 19.97 -0.21 24.68
N ASP A 113 21.06 -0.12 23.92
CA ASP A 113 22.01 1.00 23.99
C ASP A 113 21.37 2.31 23.51
N GLY A 114 20.57 2.24 22.45
CA GLY A 114 19.80 3.38 21.95
C GLY A 114 18.66 3.82 22.88
N LEU A 115 18.26 3.02 23.87
CA LEU A 115 17.28 3.43 24.90
C LEU A 115 17.95 4.21 26.03
N SER A 116 19.16 3.83 26.43
CA SER A 116 19.91 4.51 27.50
C SER A 116 20.17 5.98 27.16
N GLU A 117 20.62 6.28 25.94
CA GLU A 117 20.82 7.67 25.48
C GLU A 117 19.52 8.49 25.56
N ARG A 118 18.38 7.87 25.25
CA ARG A 118 17.07 8.53 25.24
C ARG A 118 16.52 8.78 26.62
N PHE A 119 16.78 7.90 27.57
CA PHE A 119 16.46 8.16 28.97
C PHE A 119 17.20 9.40 29.46
N THR A 120 18.50 9.51 29.17
CA THR A 120 19.29 10.71 29.48
C THR A 120 18.70 11.97 28.86
N GLU A 121 18.32 11.94 27.58
CA GLU A 121 17.67 13.08 26.90
C GLU A 121 16.33 13.48 27.53
N CYS A 122 15.60 12.52 28.11
CA CYS A 122 14.33 12.75 28.79
C CYS A 122 14.49 13.07 30.29
N GLY A 123 15.73 13.31 30.76
CA GLY A 123 16.02 13.64 32.15
C GLY A 123 15.91 12.46 33.12
N MET A 124 15.97 11.23 32.62
CA MET A 124 16.00 10.00 33.42
C MET A 124 17.44 9.46 33.46
N ASP A 125 17.91 9.09 34.64
CA ASP A 125 19.21 8.44 34.80
C ASP A 125 19.16 7.01 34.21
N PRO A 126 19.91 6.71 33.13
CA PRO A 126 19.91 5.39 32.51
C PRO A 126 20.44 4.28 33.43
N GLU A 127 21.25 4.63 34.44
CA GLU A 127 21.76 3.68 35.44
C GLU A 127 20.79 3.46 36.59
N SER A 128 19.68 4.20 36.63
CA SER A 128 18.65 3.97 37.64
C SER A 128 18.03 2.57 37.48
N PRO A 129 17.69 1.87 38.59
CA PRO A 129 17.09 0.54 38.51
C PRO A 129 15.83 0.49 37.65
N ILE A 130 15.02 1.55 37.69
CA ILE A 130 13.79 1.67 36.89
C ILE A 130 14.11 1.78 35.41
N ALA A 131 15.07 2.61 35.01
CA ALA A 131 15.46 2.76 33.60
C ALA A 131 16.03 1.44 33.04
N GLN A 132 16.90 0.77 33.79
CA GLN A 132 17.46 -0.52 33.39
C GLN A 132 16.38 -1.59 33.23
N GLN A 133 15.45 -1.71 34.19
CA GLN A 133 14.33 -2.63 34.12
C GLN A 133 13.40 -2.31 32.94
N TRP A 134 13.13 -1.03 32.70
CA TRP A 134 12.29 -0.59 31.58
C TRP A 134 12.91 -0.99 30.24
N ALA A 135 14.20 -0.69 30.04
CA ALA A 135 14.90 -1.09 28.82
C ALA A 135 14.91 -2.61 28.61
N GLU A 136 15.20 -3.36 29.66
CA GLU A 136 15.28 -4.81 29.59
C GLU A 136 13.93 -5.45 29.25
N LEU A 137 12.88 -5.07 29.96
CA LEU A 137 11.53 -5.59 29.73
C LEU A 137 10.99 -5.15 28.36
N ALA A 138 11.23 -3.90 27.96
CA ALA A 138 10.84 -3.41 26.65
C ALA A 138 11.54 -4.19 25.52
N SER A 139 12.82 -4.52 25.70
CA SER A 139 13.57 -5.33 24.74
C SER A 139 13.05 -6.77 24.65
N LYS A 140 12.75 -7.39 25.79
CA LYS A 140 12.17 -8.75 25.84
C LYS A 140 10.78 -8.82 25.21
N LEU A 141 9.97 -7.77 25.36
CA LEU A 141 8.60 -7.71 24.82
C LEU A 141 8.54 -7.18 23.39
N MET A 142 9.66 -6.71 22.82
CA MET A 142 9.71 -6.24 21.44
C MET A 142 9.26 -7.36 20.49
N LYS A 143 8.31 -7.07 19.59
CA LYS A 143 7.67 -8.01 18.66
C LYS A 143 6.79 -9.09 19.29
N PHE A 144 6.66 -9.14 20.62
CA PHE A 144 5.74 -10.08 21.27
C PHE A 144 4.29 -9.77 20.87
N PRO A 145 3.42 -10.78 20.63
CA PRO A 145 2.01 -10.56 20.36
C PRO A 145 1.35 -9.83 21.54
N ARG A 146 0.60 -8.77 21.25
CA ARG A 146 -0.11 -7.96 22.26
C ARG A 146 -1.60 -8.28 22.30
N HIS A 147 -2.26 -8.32 21.14
CA HIS A 147 -3.67 -8.65 21.02
C HIS A 147 -4.03 -8.94 19.56
N LEU A 148 -5.18 -9.59 19.36
CA LEU A 148 -5.83 -9.71 18.06
C LEU A 148 -6.68 -8.47 17.79
N SER A 149 -6.63 -7.99 16.55
CA SER A 149 -7.50 -6.94 16.03
C SER A 149 -8.20 -7.41 14.76
N GLN A 150 -9.21 -6.68 14.30
CA GLN A 150 -9.91 -6.99 13.06
C GLN A 150 -9.13 -6.42 11.86
N HIS A 151 -8.94 -7.20 10.79
CA HIS A 151 -8.36 -6.68 9.56
C HIS A 151 -9.26 -5.62 8.91
N PRO A 152 -8.72 -4.47 8.47
CA PRO A 152 -9.50 -3.37 7.90
C PRO A 152 -10.16 -3.71 6.55
N GLY A 153 -9.77 -4.78 5.90
CA GLY A 153 -10.43 -5.25 4.67
C GLY A 153 -10.34 -6.76 4.44
N GLY A 154 -9.70 -7.51 5.31
CA GLY A 154 -9.30 -8.88 5.02
C GLY A 154 -10.49 -9.77 5.27
N PHE A 155 -10.85 -10.57 4.27
CA PHE A 155 -12.00 -11.46 4.33
C PHE A 155 -11.62 -12.84 3.84
N VAL A 156 -12.07 -13.88 4.55
CA VAL A 156 -11.91 -15.28 4.14
C VAL A 156 -13.25 -15.81 3.66
N ILE A 157 -13.23 -16.58 2.56
CA ILE A 157 -14.40 -17.28 2.02
C ILE A 157 -14.02 -18.74 1.82
N ALA A 158 -14.69 -19.65 2.52
CA ALA A 158 -14.46 -21.09 2.45
C ALA A 158 -15.60 -21.83 1.76
N ARG A 159 -15.31 -23.01 1.21
CA ARG A 159 -16.34 -23.91 0.65
C ARG A 159 -17.25 -24.49 1.74
N GLY A 160 -16.66 -24.85 2.88
CA GLY A 160 -17.33 -25.45 4.04
C GLY A 160 -17.39 -24.52 5.24
N LYS A 161 -17.89 -25.03 6.38
CA LYS A 161 -17.97 -24.28 7.63
C LYS A 161 -16.56 -23.90 8.12
N LEU A 162 -16.31 -22.61 8.32
CA LEU A 162 -15.05 -22.08 8.85
C LEU A 162 -14.72 -22.64 10.23
N SER A 163 -15.73 -22.92 11.05
CA SER A 163 -15.57 -23.46 12.41
C SER A 163 -14.98 -24.88 12.46
N ARG A 164 -14.82 -25.55 11.31
CA ARG A 164 -14.09 -26.82 11.19
C ARG A 164 -12.59 -26.64 11.01
N LEU A 165 -12.15 -25.41 10.68
CA LEU A 165 -10.77 -25.05 10.38
C LEU A 165 -10.19 -24.18 11.50
N VAL A 166 -10.93 -23.15 11.92
CA VAL A 166 -10.46 -22.12 12.84
C VAL A 166 -11.58 -21.65 13.77
N PRO A 167 -11.28 -21.33 15.05
CA PRO A 167 -12.22 -20.65 15.93
C PRO A 167 -12.71 -19.33 15.32
N ILE A 168 -13.98 -19.03 15.57
CA ILE A 168 -14.65 -17.82 15.08
C ILE A 168 -15.17 -17.06 16.29
N GLU A 169 -14.90 -15.75 16.31
CA GLU A 169 -15.37 -14.83 17.34
C GLU A 169 -16.31 -13.81 16.72
N ASN A 170 -17.21 -13.26 17.54
CA ASN A 170 -17.95 -12.07 17.13
C ASN A 170 -16.99 -10.88 17.16
N ALA A 171 -16.99 -10.07 16.10
CA ALA A 171 -16.25 -8.83 16.11
C ALA A 171 -16.95 -7.79 17.00
N ALA A 172 -16.24 -6.71 17.34
CA ALA A 172 -16.79 -5.64 18.18
C ALA A 172 -18.00 -4.94 17.55
N MET A 173 -18.07 -4.90 16.21
CA MET A 173 -19.24 -4.37 15.51
C MET A 173 -20.30 -5.46 15.36
N ALA A 174 -21.55 -5.08 15.59
CA ALA A 174 -22.69 -5.96 15.44
C ALA A 174 -22.67 -6.64 14.06
N ASP A 175 -23.13 -7.88 14.05
CA ASP A 175 -23.26 -8.68 12.84
C ASP A 175 -21.99 -8.96 12.03
N ARG A 176 -20.83 -8.90 12.68
CA ARG A 176 -19.56 -9.29 12.08
C ARG A 176 -18.90 -10.43 12.85
N SER A 177 -18.22 -11.29 12.10
CA SER A 177 -17.46 -12.42 12.64
C SER A 177 -16.01 -12.33 12.16
N VAL A 178 -15.08 -12.67 13.05
CA VAL A 178 -13.64 -12.65 12.80
C VAL A 178 -13.06 -14.03 13.08
N VAL A 179 -12.16 -14.51 12.23
CA VAL A 179 -11.34 -15.71 12.50
C VAL A 179 -10.04 -15.29 13.15
N GLN A 180 -9.45 -16.16 13.98
CA GLN A 180 -8.21 -15.85 14.70
C GLN A 180 -6.96 -15.79 13.80
N TRP A 181 -7.06 -16.30 12.57
CA TRP A 181 -5.98 -16.29 11.58
C TRP A 181 -5.86 -14.94 10.87
N ASP A 182 -4.62 -14.52 10.62
CA ASP A 182 -4.33 -13.37 9.77
C ASP A 182 -4.22 -13.76 8.29
N LYS A 183 -3.86 -12.80 7.43
CA LYS A 183 -3.79 -13.06 5.98
C LYS A 183 -2.66 -14.02 5.60
N ASP A 184 -1.55 -14.02 6.34
CA ASP A 184 -0.40 -14.86 6.04
C ASP A 184 -0.72 -16.32 6.40
N ASP A 185 -1.45 -16.54 7.50
CA ASP A 185 -1.99 -17.86 7.87
C ASP A 185 -2.93 -18.42 6.78
N LEU A 186 -3.81 -17.59 6.22
CA LEU A 186 -4.72 -18.00 5.15
C LEU A 186 -4.00 -18.37 3.86
N ASP A 187 -2.94 -17.62 3.52
CA ASP A 187 -2.10 -17.92 2.36
C ASP A 187 -1.39 -19.26 2.54
N ALA A 188 -0.83 -19.53 3.72
CA ALA A 188 -0.19 -20.80 4.03
C ALA A 188 -1.15 -22.00 3.89
N LEU A 189 -2.44 -21.78 4.13
CA LEU A 189 -3.49 -22.80 4.00
C LEU A 189 -4.15 -22.84 2.61
N GLY A 190 -3.77 -21.95 1.70
CA GLY A 190 -4.37 -21.84 0.36
C GLY A 190 -5.87 -21.49 0.39
N LEU A 191 -6.31 -20.77 1.42
CA LEU A 191 -7.70 -20.33 1.54
C LEU A 191 -7.95 -19.08 0.70
N LEU A 192 -9.13 -19.01 0.07
CA LEU A 192 -9.53 -17.82 -0.68
C LEU A 192 -9.69 -16.65 0.29
N LYS A 193 -8.87 -15.62 0.06
CA LYS A 193 -8.96 -14.32 0.72
C LYS A 193 -9.36 -13.25 -0.28
N VAL A 194 -10.04 -12.23 0.20
CA VAL A 194 -10.40 -11.04 -0.58
C VAL A 194 -10.18 -9.82 0.30
N ASP A 195 -9.49 -8.79 -0.21
CA ASP A 195 -9.48 -7.50 0.47
C ASP A 195 -10.61 -6.59 0.02
N ILE A 196 -11.56 -6.40 0.93
CA ILE A 196 -12.62 -5.41 0.85
C ILE A 196 -12.19 -4.09 1.50
N LEU A 197 -11.33 -3.34 0.81
CA LEU A 197 -10.83 -2.08 1.33
C LEU A 197 -11.80 -0.93 1.03
N ALA A 198 -12.09 -0.15 2.06
CA ALA A 198 -13.06 0.93 1.99
C ALA A 198 -12.32 2.27 1.92
N LEU A 199 -12.32 2.91 0.76
CA LEU A 199 -11.55 4.12 0.49
C LEU A 199 -12.42 5.39 0.64
N GLY A 200 -11.95 6.31 1.48
CA GLY A 200 -12.63 7.59 1.72
C GLY A 200 -12.71 8.45 0.46
N MET A 201 -11.66 8.45 -0.36
CA MET A 201 -11.62 9.24 -1.60
C MET A 201 -12.67 8.81 -2.63
N LEU A 202 -13.01 7.52 -2.72
CA LEU A 202 -14.11 7.09 -3.59
C LEU A 202 -15.46 7.65 -3.12
N SER A 203 -15.65 7.79 -1.80
CA SER A 203 -16.85 8.45 -1.26
C SER A 203 -16.88 9.95 -1.57
N MET A 204 -15.72 10.62 -1.56
CA MET A 204 -15.59 12.02 -1.95
C MET A 204 -15.91 12.23 -3.43
N ILE A 205 -15.30 11.42 -4.31
CA ILE A 205 -15.53 11.48 -5.76
C ILE A 205 -17.01 11.28 -6.08
N ARG A 206 -17.64 10.24 -5.53
CA ARG A 206 -19.08 9.99 -5.75
C ARG A 206 -19.97 11.15 -5.29
N ARG A 207 -19.61 11.84 -4.19
CA ARG A 207 -20.33 13.05 -3.74
C ARG A 207 -20.11 14.23 -4.68
N ALA A 208 -18.87 14.44 -5.12
CA ALA A 208 -18.55 15.51 -6.07
C ALA A 208 -19.33 15.34 -7.37
N LEU A 209 -19.36 14.13 -7.93
CA LEU A 209 -20.16 13.80 -9.12
C LEU A 209 -21.65 14.06 -8.90
N ALA A 210 -22.21 13.65 -7.75
CA ALA A 210 -23.62 13.90 -7.42
C ALA A 210 -23.93 15.41 -7.31
N LEU A 211 -23.02 16.21 -6.75
CA LEU A 211 -23.18 17.67 -6.67
C LEU A 211 -23.12 18.32 -8.05
N VAL A 212 -22.21 17.87 -8.91
CA VAL A 212 -22.11 18.35 -10.30
C VAL A 212 -23.37 18.00 -11.06
N ALA A 213 -23.86 16.76 -10.95
CA ALA A 213 -25.10 16.32 -11.58
C ALA A 213 -26.31 17.15 -11.12
N ALA A 214 -26.44 17.37 -9.82
CA ALA A 214 -27.50 18.21 -9.25
C ALA A 214 -27.47 19.65 -9.79
N ARG A 215 -26.27 20.23 -9.92
CA ARG A 215 -26.10 21.58 -10.47
C ARG A 215 -26.40 21.66 -11.97
N ARG A 216 -26.07 20.61 -12.74
CA ARG A 216 -26.32 20.55 -14.19
C ARG A 216 -27.75 20.17 -14.55
N GLY A 217 -28.48 19.52 -13.64
CA GLY A 217 -29.81 18.96 -13.91
C GLY A 217 -29.78 17.67 -14.73
N THR A 218 -28.60 17.12 -15.02
CA THR A 218 -28.41 15.87 -15.76
C THR A 218 -27.42 14.97 -15.02
N PRO A 219 -27.48 13.64 -15.20
CA PRO A 219 -26.45 12.74 -14.68
C PRO A 219 -25.05 13.18 -15.11
N PHE A 220 -24.07 13.01 -14.22
CA PHE A 220 -22.65 13.23 -14.48
C PHE A 220 -21.85 12.14 -13.77
N THR A 221 -21.21 11.26 -14.54
CA THR A 221 -20.47 10.10 -14.06
C THR A 221 -18.96 10.26 -14.26
N MET A 222 -18.18 9.27 -13.83
CA MET A 222 -16.72 9.27 -14.04
C MET A 222 -16.35 9.32 -15.52
N GLN A 223 -17.14 8.70 -16.38
CA GLN A 223 -16.89 8.62 -17.82
C GLN A 223 -17.12 9.96 -18.54
N ASP A 224 -17.84 10.88 -17.91
CA ASP A 224 -18.10 12.23 -18.44
C ASP A 224 -16.95 13.21 -18.12
N ILE A 225 -15.95 12.80 -17.33
CA ILE A 225 -14.78 13.62 -17.01
C ILE A 225 -13.84 13.64 -18.24
N PRO A 226 -13.46 14.81 -18.75
CA PRO A 226 -12.56 14.91 -19.90
C PRO A 226 -11.18 14.33 -19.56
N ALA A 227 -10.61 13.59 -20.51
CA ALA A 227 -9.23 13.15 -20.42
C ALA A 227 -8.27 14.31 -20.72
N GLU A 228 -7.08 14.28 -20.11
CA GLU A 228 -5.97 15.20 -20.40
C GLU A 228 -6.34 16.70 -20.24
N ASP A 229 -7.14 17.02 -19.21
CA ASP A 229 -7.58 18.39 -18.92
C ASP A 229 -6.41 19.32 -18.51
N SER A 230 -6.18 20.37 -19.29
CA SER A 230 -5.04 21.28 -19.09
C SER A 230 -5.14 22.06 -17.78
N ALA A 231 -6.33 22.51 -17.40
CA ALA A 231 -6.54 23.25 -16.15
C ALA A 231 -6.19 22.41 -14.92
N THR A 232 -6.56 21.12 -14.94
CA THR A 232 -6.16 20.16 -13.91
C THR A 232 -4.64 20.00 -13.85
N TYR A 233 -3.96 19.90 -15.00
CA TYR A 233 -2.49 19.82 -15.01
C TYR A 233 -1.80 21.11 -14.56
N ASP A 234 -2.35 22.28 -14.86
CA ASP A 234 -1.81 23.57 -14.40
C ASP A 234 -1.89 23.70 -12.88
N MET A 235 -3.05 23.40 -12.29
CA MET A 235 -3.24 23.31 -10.84
C MET A 235 -2.21 22.36 -10.20
N ILE A 236 -2.05 21.16 -10.78
CA ILE A 236 -1.07 20.17 -10.31
C ILE A 236 0.37 20.69 -10.43
N CYS A 237 0.73 21.35 -11.53
CA CYS A 237 2.07 21.92 -11.72
C CYS A 237 2.41 23.03 -10.71
N GLU A 238 1.41 23.77 -10.25
CA GLU A 238 1.55 24.78 -9.18
C GLU A 238 1.61 24.16 -7.78
N ALA A 239 1.48 22.83 -7.68
CA ALA A 239 1.36 22.08 -6.44
C ALA A 239 0.15 22.49 -5.59
N ASP A 240 -0.93 22.97 -6.22
CA ASP A 240 -2.21 23.20 -5.56
C ASP A 240 -2.99 21.88 -5.45
N THR A 241 -2.46 20.96 -4.65
CA THR A 241 -2.93 19.56 -4.57
C THR A 241 -3.42 19.17 -3.18
N VAL A 242 -3.77 20.13 -2.34
CA VAL A 242 -4.43 19.85 -1.05
C VAL A 242 -5.77 19.14 -1.31
N GLY A 243 -5.97 17.98 -0.68
CA GLY A 243 -7.12 17.12 -0.94
C GLY A 243 -7.09 16.30 -2.24
N VAL A 244 -6.01 16.36 -3.03
CA VAL A 244 -5.84 15.53 -4.23
C VAL A 244 -5.14 14.21 -3.88
N PHE A 245 -5.81 13.10 -4.17
CA PHE A 245 -5.37 11.77 -3.75
C PHE A 245 -3.94 11.45 -4.25
N GLN A 246 -3.12 10.90 -3.36
CA GLN A 246 -1.72 10.48 -3.57
C GLN A 246 -0.67 11.58 -3.80
N ILE A 247 -1.06 12.80 -4.21
CA ILE A 247 -0.11 13.89 -4.53
C ILE A 247 -0.22 15.11 -3.60
N GLU A 248 -0.84 14.95 -2.43
CA GLU A 248 -0.97 16.00 -1.40
C GLU A 248 0.22 16.08 -0.43
N SER A 249 1.00 15.01 -0.27
CA SER A 249 2.08 15.02 0.74
C SER A 249 3.15 16.06 0.42
N ARG A 250 3.84 16.61 1.43
CA ARG A 250 4.93 17.59 1.22
C ARG A 250 5.97 17.14 0.19
N ALA A 251 6.36 15.87 0.23
CA ALA A 251 7.32 15.31 -0.72
C ALA A 251 6.78 15.38 -2.16
N GLN A 252 5.52 15.00 -2.37
CA GLN A 252 4.85 15.09 -3.67
C GLN A 252 4.69 16.55 -4.12
N MET A 253 4.12 17.42 -3.27
CA MET A 253 3.96 18.85 -3.58
C MET A 253 5.28 19.54 -3.93
N SER A 254 6.40 19.18 -3.29
CA SER A 254 7.71 19.73 -3.64
C SER A 254 8.27 19.24 -4.98
N MET A 255 7.79 18.10 -5.47
CA MET A 255 8.23 17.47 -6.71
C MET A 255 7.44 18.00 -7.92
N LEU A 256 6.13 18.21 -7.76
CA LEU A 256 5.22 18.63 -8.83
C LEU A 256 5.71 19.83 -9.67
N PRO A 257 6.18 20.97 -9.09
CA PRO A 257 6.64 22.11 -9.88
C PRO A 257 7.93 21.84 -10.67
N ARG A 258 8.69 20.82 -10.27
CA ARG A 258 9.92 20.36 -10.94
C ARG A 258 9.60 19.36 -12.04
N LEU A 259 8.65 18.46 -11.78
CA LEU A 259 8.21 17.43 -12.72
C LEU A 259 7.36 18.02 -13.85
N ARG A 260 6.52 19.01 -13.53
CA ARG A 260 5.52 19.63 -14.41
C ARG A 260 4.71 18.60 -15.22
N PRO A 261 3.81 17.83 -14.58
CA PRO A 261 2.98 16.86 -15.29
C PRO A 261 2.14 17.50 -16.39
N ARG A 262 2.18 16.95 -17.60
CA ARG A 262 1.38 17.40 -18.75
C ARG A 262 0.60 16.30 -19.46
N VAL A 263 0.82 15.06 -19.05
CA VAL A 263 0.04 13.90 -19.49
C VAL A 263 -0.24 12.95 -18.34
N PHE A 264 -1.25 12.09 -18.44
CA PHE A 264 -1.58 11.14 -17.36
C PHE A 264 -0.38 10.32 -16.89
N TYR A 265 0.47 9.87 -17.82
CA TYR A 265 1.62 9.05 -17.50
C TYR A 265 2.66 9.76 -16.61
N ASP A 266 2.71 11.09 -16.64
CA ASP A 266 3.56 11.85 -15.71
C ASP A 266 3.12 11.68 -14.26
N LEU A 267 1.81 11.58 -14.02
CA LEU A 267 1.27 11.33 -12.67
C LEU A 267 1.59 9.91 -12.20
N VAL A 268 1.59 8.94 -13.11
CA VAL A 268 2.04 7.57 -12.82
C VAL A 268 3.49 7.58 -12.35
N ILE A 269 4.35 8.38 -13.01
CA ILE A 269 5.75 8.53 -12.62
C ILE A 269 5.88 9.28 -11.29
N GLU A 270 5.12 10.36 -11.08
CA GLU A 270 5.15 11.16 -9.85
C GLU A 270 4.92 10.29 -8.61
N VAL A 271 3.82 9.51 -8.65
CA VAL A 271 3.46 8.60 -7.56
C VAL A 271 4.48 7.48 -7.36
N ALA A 272 5.15 7.04 -8.43
CA ALA A 272 6.12 5.95 -8.36
C ALA A 272 7.49 6.41 -7.86
N ILE A 273 7.97 7.57 -8.30
CA ILE A 273 9.34 8.05 -8.07
C ILE A 273 9.50 8.68 -6.69
N VAL A 274 8.45 9.28 -6.12
CA VAL A 274 8.46 9.83 -4.75
C VAL A 274 8.19 8.71 -3.74
N ARG A 275 9.07 7.71 -3.71
CA ARG A 275 9.03 6.57 -2.79
C ARG A 275 10.43 6.26 -2.24
N PRO A 276 10.56 5.65 -1.06
CA PRO A 276 11.87 5.38 -0.45
C PRO A 276 12.83 4.62 -1.36
N GLY A 277 12.35 3.64 -2.14
CA GLY A 277 13.16 2.84 -3.06
C GLY A 277 13.85 3.71 -4.13
N PRO A 278 13.10 4.37 -5.03
CA PRO A 278 13.67 5.25 -6.05
C PRO A 278 14.49 6.43 -5.49
N ILE A 279 14.10 6.98 -4.33
CA ILE A 279 14.88 8.04 -3.65
C ILE A 279 16.25 7.52 -3.22
N GLN A 280 16.29 6.37 -2.52
CA GLN A 280 17.54 5.73 -2.10
C GLN A 280 18.38 5.25 -3.30
N GLY A 281 17.71 4.78 -4.36
CA GLY A 281 18.35 4.37 -5.61
C GLY A 281 18.82 5.53 -6.49
N GLY A 282 18.68 6.79 -6.05
CA GLY A 282 19.17 7.96 -6.78
C GLY A 282 18.46 8.22 -8.12
N MET A 283 17.27 7.65 -8.33
CA MET A 283 16.55 7.68 -9.61
C MET A 283 15.88 9.03 -9.92
N VAL A 284 15.56 9.80 -8.87
CA VAL A 284 14.79 11.06 -8.98
C VAL A 284 15.50 12.12 -9.82
N HIS A 285 16.79 12.36 -9.53
CA HIS A 285 17.54 13.44 -10.16
C HIS A 285 17.83 13.22 -11.65
N PRO A 286 18.31 12.03 -12.09
CA PRO A 286 18.48 11.73 -13.51
C PRO A 286 17.18 11.89 -14.30
N TYR A 287 16.07 11.35 -13.79
CA TYR A 287 14.78 11.45 -14.47
C TYR A 287 14.35 12.92 -14.66
N LEU A 288 14.41 13.73 -13.60
CA LEU A 288 14.06 15.15 -13.67
C LEU A 288 14.95 15.94 -14.63
N ARG A 289 16.28 15.73 -14.60
CA ARG A 289 17.18 16.47 -15.49
C ARG A 289 16.90 16.14 -16.95
N ARG A 290 16.66 14.87 -17.27
CA ARG A 290 16.29 14.44 -18.62
C ARG A 290 14.94 15.01 -19.05
N LYS A 291 13.93 14.97 -18.17
CA LYS A 291 12.62 15.57 -18.45
C LYS A 291 12.70 17.08 -18.69
N GLN A 292 13.59 17.76 -17.98
CA GLN A 292 13.82 19.21 -18.14
C GLN A 292 14.78 19.55 -19.30
N GLY A 293 15.23 18.56 -20.10
CA GLY A 293 16.19 18.77 -21.19
C GLY A 293 17.59 19.18 -20.73
N LYS A 294 17.92 19.02 -19.44
CA LYS A 294 19.22 19.37 -18.85
C LYS A 294 20.26 18.25 -18.96
N GLU A 295 19.83 17.05 -19.30
CA GLU A 295 20.68 15.87 -19.48
C GLU A 295 20.17 15.10 -20.70
N ALA A 296 21.08 14.66 -21.57
CA ALA A 296 20.71 13.83 -22.72
C ALA A 296 20.19 12.46 -22.24
N ILE A 297 19.16 11.94 -22.92
CA ILE A 297 18.63 10.62 -22.62
C ILE A 297 19.57 9.57 -23.23
N THR A 298 20.02 8.63 -22.41
CA THR A 298 20.88 7.54 -22.84
C THR A 298 20.24 6.20 -22.48
N TYR A 299 20.51 5.19 -23.31
CA TYR A 299 20.06 3.82 -23.12
C TYR A 299 21.27 2.87 -23.23
N PRO A 300 21.37 1.82 -22.39
CA PRO A 300 22.46 0.86 -22.47
C PRO A 300 22.52 0.09 -23.81
N SER A 301 21.36 -0.15 -24.43
CA SER A 301 21.24 -0.78 -25.75
C SER A 301 19.88 -0.45 -26.36
N GLU A 302 19.74 -0.66 -27.68
CA GLU A 302 18.46 -0.45 -28.38
C GLU A 302 17.37 -1.40 -27.89
N VAL A 303 17.76 -2.61 -27.50
CA VAL A 303 16.86 -3.61 -26.93
C VAL A 303 16.27 -3.12 -25.60
N VAL A 304 17.11 -2.54 -24.73
CA VAL A 304 16.69 -1.98 -23.43
C VAL A 304 15.89 -0.69 -23.58
N ARG A 305 16.09 0.06 -24.67
CA ARG A 305 15.33 1.29 -24.95
C ARG A 305 13.83 1.05 -24.91
N SER A 306 13.35 -0.05 -25.50
CA SER A 306 11.92 -0.40 -25.52
C SER A 306 11.28 -0.46 -24.12
N ALA A 307 12.05 -0.86 -23.09
CA ALA A 307 11.58 -0.94 -21.71
C ALA A 307 11.66 0.41 -20.96
N LEU A 308 12.63 1.26 -21.31
CA LEU A 308 12.97 2.48 -20.54
C LEU A 308 12.60 3.80 -21.22
N GLU A 309 12.16 3.79 -22.48
CA GLU A 309 11.88 5.01 -23.23
C GLU A 309 10.86 5.91 -22.52
N ARG A 310 9.77 5.32 -22.01
CA ARG A 310 8.72 6.03 -21.27
C ARG A 310 9.19 6.66 -19.96
N THR A 311 10.30 6.18 -19.40
CA THR A 311 10.90 6.72 -18.17
C THR A 311 12.25 7.37 -18.46
N LEU A 312 12.48 7.81 -19.69
CA LEU A 312 13.65 8.58 -20.10
C LEU A 312 14.97 7.85 -19.73
N GLY A 313 15.02 6.54 -19.92
CA GLY A 313 16.23 5.75 -19.62
C GLY A 313 16.46 5.46 -18.13
N VAL A 314 15.47 5.67 -17.26
CA VAL A 314 15.59 5.44 -15.80
C VAL A 314 14.65 4.29 -15.39
N PRO A 315 15.14 3.21 -14.77
CA PRO A 315 14.29 2.08 -14.33
C PRO A 315 13.52 2.44 -13.06
N ILE A 316 12.31 2.99 -13.20
CA ILE A 316 11.47 3.45 -12.08
C ILE A 316 10.55 2.33 -11.58
N PHE A 317 10.04 1.51 -12.49
CA PHE A 317 9.05 0.46 -12.18
C PHE A 317 9.70 -0.91 -12.07
N GLN A 318 9.10 -1.78 -11.26
CA GLN A 318 9.56 -3.17 -11.12
C GLN A 318 9.41 -3.95 -12.43
N GLU A 319 8.35 -3.67 -13.19
CA GLU A 319 8.09 -4.22 -14.51
C GLU A 319 9.21 -3.91 -15.51
N GLN A 320 9.84 -2.74 -15.39
CA GLN A 320 10.97 -2.39 -16.25
C GLN A 320 12.20 -3.24 -15.93
N VAL A 321 12.43 -3.54 -14.65
CA VAL A 321 13.51 -4.46 -14.24
C VAL A 321 13.28 -5.85 -14.83
N MET A 322 12.03 -6.33 -14.79
CA MET A 322 11.66 -7.61 -15.42
C MET A 322 11.85 -7.58 -16.93
N GLN A 323 11.34 -6.53 -17.61
CA GLN A 323 11.51 -6.37 -19.06
C GLN A 323 12.98 -6.31 -19.46
N ILE A 324 13.83 -5.62 -18.70
CA ILE A 324 15.28 -5.60 -18.94
C ILE A 324 15.87 -7.01 -18.82
N ALA A 325 15.52 -7.77 -17.77
CA ALA A 325 16.02 -9.14 -17.61
C ALA A 325 15.59 -10.05 -18.77
N MET A 326 14.33 -9.96 -19.21
CA MET A 326 13.81 -10.73 -20.33
C MET A 326 14.49 -10.34 -21.65
N LEU A 327 14.66 -9.05 -21.90
CA LEU A 327 15.16 -8.53 -23.18
C LEU A 327 16.69 -8.59 -23.30
N ALA A 328 17.42 -8.39 -22.20
CA ALA A 328 18.89 -8.31 -22.23
C ALA A 328 19.60 -9.58 -21.75
N ALA A 329 18.90 -10.46 -21.01
CA ALA A 329 19.48 -11.69 -20.46
C ALA A 329 18.68 -12.96 -20.81
N ASP A 330 17.69 -12.85 -21.72
CA ASP A 330 16.85 -13.97 -22.19
C ASP A 330 16.09 -14.71 -21.08
N PHE A 331 15.77 -14.03 -19.97
CA PHE A 331 14.96 -14.62 -18.90
C PHE A 331 13.53 -14.90 -19.38
N THR A 332 12.95 -16.00 -18.93
CA THR A 332 11.49 -16.17 -19.02
C THR A 332 10.78 -15.15 -18.13
N ALA A 333 9.48 -14.94 -18.37
CA ALA A 333 8.68 -14.02 -17.55
C ALA A 333 8.63 -14.43 -16.06
N GLY A 334 8.65 -15.73 -15.75
CA GLY A 334 8.67 -16.18 -14.35
C GLY A 334 10.05 -16.11 -13.72
N GLU A 335 11.13 -16.38 -14.46
CA GLU A 335 12.51 -16.14 -13.98
C GLU A 335 12.73 -14.66 -13.64
N ALA A 336 12.19 -13.75 -14.47
CA ALA A 336 12.25 -12.32 -14.24
C ALA A 336 11.48 -11.88 -12.97
N ASP A 337 10.29 -12.45 -12.71
CA ASP A 337 9.56 -12.18 -11.45
C ASP A 337 10.30 -12.77 -10.24
N GLN A 338 10.91 -13.95 -10.38
CA GLN A 338 11.69 -14.56 -9.33
C GLN A 338 12.91 -13.71 -8.97
N LEU A 339 13.64 -13.19 -9.97
CA LEU A 339 14.74 -12.24 -9.77
C LEU A 339 14.28 -11.01 -8.99
N ARG A 340 13.14 -10.41 -9.39
CA ARG A 340 12.54 -9.25 -8.70
C ARG A 340 12.21 -9.57 -7.24
N ARG A 341 11.61 -10.73 -6.94
CA ARG A 341 11.29 -11.15 -5.56
C ARG A 341 12.56 -11.29 -4.73
N SER A 342 13.61 -11.91 -5.27
CA SER A 342 14.90 -12.07 -4.61
C SER A 342 15.56 -10.72 -4.29
N MET A 343 15.51 -9.76 -5.22
CA MET A 343 16.01 -8.39 -4.99
C MET A 343 15.24 -7.66 -3.89
N ALA A 344 13.92 -7.90 -3.77
CA ALA A 344 13.11 -7.32 -2.71
C ALA A 344 13.33 -7.98 -1.34
N ALA A 345 13.60 -9.28 -1.31
CA ALA A 345 13.84 -10.07 -0.10
C ALA A 345 15.19 -9.74 0.56
N TRP A 346 16.17 -9.21 -0.17
CA TRP A 346 17.52 -8.92 0.34
C TRP A 346 17.58 -7.85 1.44
N LYS A 347 16.46 -7.13 1.68
CA LYS A 347 16.32 -6.12 2.75
C LYS A 347 15.63 -6.65 4.03
N ARG A 348 15.26 -7.93 4.11
CA ARG A 348 14.65 -8.51 5.32
C ARG A 348 15.66 -9.11 6.27
#